data_AF-A0A067KWI3-F1
#
_entry.id   AF-A0A067KWI3-F1
#
_cell.length_a   1.000
_cell.length_b   1.000
_cell.length_c   1.000
_cell.angle_alpha   90.00
_cell.angle_beta   90.00
_cell.angle_gamma   90.00
#
_symmetry.space_group_name_H-M   'P 1'
#
loop_
_entity.id
_entity.type
_entity.pdbx_description
1 polymer ?
#
loop_
_entity_poly.entity_id
_entity_poly.type
_entity_poly.pdbx_seq_one_letter_code
_entity_poly.pdbx_strand_id
1 'polypeptide(L)'
;MNGVDYKSDSIHVLHVGKMRMKLRKGKSTITKEYYSTLMQLCGVRGGGNAAAQALYWQASKGLSFVLAFESERDRNAAVMLARRFAFDCNIMLAGPDDRNPLGS
;
A
#
# COMPACT_ATOMS: atom_id res chain seq x y z
N MET A 1 11.11 -2.37 4.44
CA MET A 1 11.16 -2.11 2.99
C MET A 1 11.74 -3.34 2.31
N ASN A 2 11.07 -3.88 1.29
CA ASN A 2 11.45 -5.13 0.59
C ASN A 2 11.69 -6.31 1.55
N GLY A 3 10.85 -6.46 2.58
CA GLY A 3 11.00 -7.51 3.60
C GLY A 3 12.10 -7.28 4.65
N VAL A 4 12.89 -6.20 4.53
CA VAL A 4 13.92 -5.83 5.50
C VAL A 4 13.42 -4.72 6.42
N ASP A 5 13.74 -4.81 7.71
CA ASP A 5 13.38 -3.79 8.69
C ASP A 5 14.02 -2.45 8.34
N TYR A 6 13.20 -1.39 8.42
CA TYR A 6 13.63 -0.03 8.16
C TYR A 6 13.67 0.74 9.49
N LYS A 7 14.85 0.86 10.09
CA LYS A 7 15.07 1.39 11.45
C LYS A 7 14.98 2.93 11.59
N SER A 8 14.19 3.59 10.74
CA SER A 8 14.05 5.06 10.80
C SER A 8 12.62 5.46 11.11
N ASP A 9 12.47 6.23 12.19
CA ASP A 9 11.18 6.74 12.67
C ASP A 9 10.73 8.02 11.94
N SER A 10 11.34 8.31 10.78
CA SER A 10 10.97 9.49 10.02
C SER A 10 9.55 9.36 9.45
N ILE A 11 8.77 10.43 9.57
CA ILE A 11 7.41 10.51 9.02
C ILE A 11 7.48 10.60 7.48
N HIS A 12 6.62 9.82 6.84
CA HIS A 12 6.45 9.79 5.40
C HIS A 12 5.02 10.18 5.03
N VAL A 13 4.85 10.69 3.81
CA VAL A 13 3.53 10.99 3.25
C VAL A 13 3.21 9.98 2.16
N LEU A 14 2.14 9.20 2.37
CA LEU A 14 1.55 8.36 1.34
C LEU A 14 0.42 9.13 0.63
N HIS A 15 0.64 9.46 -0.63
CA HIS A 15 -0.40 10.02 -1.48
C HIS A 15 -1.14 8.90 -2.21
N VAL A 16 -2.46 8.87 -2.05
CA VAL A 16 -3.38 7.99 -2.79
C VAL A 16 -4.15 8.86 -3.79
N GLY A 17 -3.75 8.84 -5.06
CA GLY A 17 -4.35 9.64 -6.11
C GLY A 17 -5.11 8.79 -7.12
N LYS A 18 -5.97 9.43 -7.93
CA LYS A 18 -6.87 8.75 -8.89
C LYS A 18 -6.19 7.74 -9.83
N MET A 19 -4.93 7.95 -10.18
CA MET A 19 -4.20 7.08 -11.13
C MET A 19 -2.94 6.43 -10.55
N ARG A 20 -2.51 6.85 -9.35
CA ARG A 20 -1.19 6.48 -8.82
C ARG A 20 -1.10 6.61 -7.31
N MET A 21 -0.19 5.83 -6.74
CA MET A 21 0.27 5.96 -5.37
C MET A 21 1.70 6.49 -5.32
N LYS A 22 2.01 7.30 -4.31
CA LYS A 22 3.33 7.92 -4.14
C LYS A 22 3.72 8.00 -2.68
N LEU A 23 4.92 7.52 -2.35
CA LEU A 23 5.51 7.67 -1.01
C LEU A 23 6.60 8.74 -1.02
N ARG A 24 6.56 9.65 -0.05
CA ARG A 24 7.52 10.75 0.07
C ARG A 24 8.11 10.83 1.47
N LYS A 25 9.35 11.30 1.55
CA LYS A 25 10.01 11.76 2.78
C LYS A 25 10.37 13.23 2.59
N GLY A 26 9.66 14.12 3.26
CA GLY A 26 9.78 15.57 3.01
C GLY A 26 9.58 15.91 1.54
N LYS A 27 10.57 16.58 0.92
CA LYS A 27 10.50 16.95 -0.51
C LYS A 27 10.82 15.78 -1.45
N SER A 28 11.52 14.75 -0.97
CA SER A 28 12.00 13.63 -1.79
C SER A 28 10.90 12.59 -2.05
N THR A 29 10.87 12.06 -3.27
CA THR A 29 9.99 10.95 -3.66
C THR A 29 10.75 9.64 -3.49
N ILE A 30 10.22 8.74 -2.66
CA ILE A 30 10.81 7.39 -2.49
C ILE A 30 10.33 6.49 -3.62
N THR A 31 9.03 6.50 -3.90
CA THR A 31 8.44 5.75 -4.99
C THR A 31 7.19 6.46 -5.51
N LYS A 32 6.87 6.27 -6.79
CA LYS A 32 5.69 6.80 -7.46
C LYS A 32 5.28 5.82 -8.55
N GLU A 33 4.25 5.02 -8.29
CA GLU A 33 3.78 4.01 -9.23
C GLU A 33 2.33 4.26 -9.62
N TYR A 34 2.05 4.15 -10.91
CA TYR A 34 0.69 4.09 -11.41
C TYR A 34 0.06 2.76 -11.00
N TYR A 35 -1.26 2.74 -10.84
CA TYR A 35 -1.94 1.46 -10.63
C TYR A 35 -1.58 0.51 -11.77
N SER A 36 -1.27 -0.73 -11.43
CA SER A 36 -0.99 -1.80 -12.39
C SER A 36 -1.47 -3.14 -11.84
N THR A 37 -1.62 -4.14 -12.72
CA THR A 37 -1.98 -5.51 -12.33
C THR A 37 -0.91 -6.21 -11.49
N LEU A 38 0.32 -5.69 -11.47
CA LEU A 38 1.42 -6.19 -10.64
C LEU A 38 1.47 -5.53 -9.25
N MET A 39 0.67 -4.48 -9.03
CA MET A 39 0.60 -3.79 -7.75
C MET A 39 -0.25 -4.59 -6.77
N GLN A 40 0.18 -4.68 -5.51
CA GLN A 40 -0.58 -5.33 -4.45
C GLN A 40 -0.76 -4.41 -3.25
N LEU A 41 -1.93 -4.48 -2.60
CA LEU A 41 -2.26 -3.69 -1.43
C LEU A 41 -3.23 -4.43 -0.49
N CYS A 42 -2.82 -4.59 0.76
CA CYS A 42 -3.65 -5.19 1.81
C CYS A 42 -3.21 -4.73 3.21
N GLY A 43 -3.98 -5.07 4.25
CA GLY A 43 -3.46 -5.00 5.62
C GLY A 43 -2.28 -5.96 5.80
N VAL A 44 -1.37 -5.66 6.73
CA VAL A 44 -0.24 -6.56 7.01
C VAL A 44 -0.77 -7.84 7.67
N ARG A 45 -0.30 -9.01 7.22
CA ARG A 45 -0.70 -10.34 7.75
C ARG A 45 0.23 -10.87 8.87
N GLY A 46 1.04 -9.99 9.47
CA GLY A 46 2.04 -10.29 10.50
C GLY A 46 2.46 -9.00 11.23
N GLY A 47 3.34 -9.10 12.22
CA GLY A 47 3.83 -7.90 12.96
C GLY A 47 3.07 -7.57 14.26
N GLY A 48 2.36 -8.54 14.83
CA GLY A 48 1.79 -8.44 16.18
C GLY A 48 0.82 -7.26 16.35
N ASN A 49 0.93 -6.54 17.47
CA ASN A 49 0.01 -5.46 17.83
C ASN A 49 -0.01 -4.29 16.84
N ALA A 50 1.07 -4.06 16.09
CA ALA A 50 1.14 -2.99 15.10
C ALA A 50 0.42 -3.34 13.76
N ALA A 51 0.07 -4.61 13.56
CA ALA A 51 -0.53 -5.08 12.31
C ALA A 51 -1.84 -4.36 11.98
N ALA A 52 -2.65 -4.00 12.99
CA ALA A 52 -3.91 -3.32 12.79
C ALA A 52 -3.73 -1.91 12.18
N GLN A 53 -2.62 -1.23 12.48
CA GLN A 53 -2.32 0.11 11.99
C GLN A 53 -1.44 0.11 10.73
N ALA A 54 -1.00 -1.05 10.28
CA ALA A 54 -0.09 -1.17 9.15
C ALA A 54 -0.76 -1.74 7.89
N LEU A 55 -0.29 -1.29 6.73
CA LEU A 55 -0.59 -1.93 5.45
C LEU A 55 0.68 -2.41 4.75
N TYR A 56 0.51 -3.44 3.93
CA TYR A 56 1.48 -3.90 2.96
C TYR A 56 1.14 -3.28 1.59
N TRP A 57 2.12 -2.65 0.97
CA TRP A 57 2.04 -2.13 -0.39
C TRP A 57 3.21 -2.64 -1.22
N GLN A 58 2.93 -3.44 -2.23
CA GLN A 58 3.88 -3.76 -3.29
C GLN A 58 3.63 -2.84 -4.47
N ALA A 59 4.53 -1.87 -4.66
CA ALA A 59 4.41 -0.86 -5.71
C ALA A 59 4.68 -1.47 -7.09
N SER A 60 5.68 -2.35 -7.18
CA SER A 60 6.04 -3.12 -8.37
C SER A 60 6.80 -4.39 -7.97
N LYS A 61 7.17 -5.24 -8.94
CA LYS A 61 7.92 -6.47 -8.66
C LYS A 61 9.27 -6.14 -8.01
N GLY A 62 9.50 -6.68 -6.80
CA GLY A 62 10.72 -6.43 -6.03
C GLY A 62 10.75 -5.10 -5.25
N LEU A 63 9.66 -4.32 -5.28
CA LEU A 63 9.54 -3.08 -4.51
C LEU A 63 8.28 -3.10 -3.63
N SER A 64 8.47 -3.31 -2.33
CA SER A 64 7.39 -3.37 -1.35
C SER A 64 7.69 -2.64 -0.04
N PHE A 65 6.62 -2.23 0.62
CA PHE A 65 6.65 -1.43 1.84
C PHE A 65 5.65 -1.98 2.84
N VAL A 66 6.03 -1.92 4.11
CA VAL A 66 5.10 -1.99 5.23
C VAL A 66 5.04 -0.58 5.80
N LEU A 67 3.85 0.00 5.81
CA LEU A 67 3.62 1.39 6.23
C LEU A 67 2.69 1.37 7.44
N ALA A 68 3.18 1.88 8.57
CA ALA A 68 2.37 2.12 9.76
C ALA A 68 1.70 3.50 9.67
N PHE A 69 0.44 3.57 10.08
CA PHE A 69 -0.37 4.78 10.13
C PHE A 69 -0.57 5.23 11.57
N GLU A 70 -0.91 6.51 11.75
CA GLU A 70 -1.24 7.06 13.07
C GLU A 70 -2.49 6.42 13.67
N SER A 71 -3.41 5.96 12.83
CA SER A 71 -4.61 5.25 13.27
C SER A 71 -5.02 4.11 12.32
N GLU A 72 -5.72 3.12 12.87
CA GLU A 72 -6.34 2.05 12.07
C GLU A 72 -7.35 2.60 11.06
N ARG A 73 -8.03 3.70 11.41
CA ARG A 73 -8.97 4.39 10.54
C ARG A 73 -8.27 4.94 9.30
N ASP A 74 -7.14 5.61 9.47
CA ASP A 74 -6.38 6.17 8.34
C ASP A 74 -5.83 5.07 7.45
N ARG A 75 -5.32 3.99 8.07
CA ARG A 75 -4.90 2.79 7.34
C ARG A 75 -6.05 2.23 6.49
N ASN A 76 -7.23 2.05 7.07
CA ASN A 76 -8.39 1.50 6.37
C ASN A 76 -8.89 2.43 5.26
N ALA A 77 -8.95 3.74 5.52
CA ALA A 77 -9.31 4.74 4.53
C ALA A 77 -8.35 4.73 3.33
N ALA A 78 -7.03 4.66 3.58
CA ALA A 78 -6.02 4.60 2.52
C ALA A 78 -6.18 3.35 1.64
N VAL A 79 -6.41 2.17 2.25
CA VAL A 79 -6.66 0.93 1.51
C VAL A 79 -7.93 1.00 0.67
N MET A 80 -9.05 1.44 1.26
CA MET A 80 -10.33 1.54 0.56
C MET A 80 -10.26 2.54 -0.60
N LEU A 81 -9.65 3.70 -0.37
CA LEU A 81 -9.51 4.73 -1.40
C LEU A 81 -8.60 4.27 -2.55
N ALA A 82 -7.47 3.62 -2.24
CA ALA A 82 -6.57 3.11 -3.26
C ALA A 82 -7.23 2.02 -4.11
N ARG A 83 -7.99 1.12 -3.48
CA ARG A 83 -8.78 0.09 -4.19
C ARG A 83 -9.84 0.73 -5.08
N ARG A 84 -10.53 1.77 -4.60
CA ARG A 84 -11.53 2.47 -5.39
C ARG A 84 -10.93 3.13 -6.64
N PHE A 85 -9.83 3.86 -6.49
CA PHE A 85 -9.17 4.51 -7.62
C PHE A 85 -8.53 3.52 -8.60
N ALA A 86 -7.95 2.42 -8.09
CA ALA A 86 -7.47 1.36 -8.95
C ALA A 86 -8.61 0.73 -9.76
N PHE A 87 -9.77 0.48 -9.13
CA PHE A 87 -10.96 -0.02 -9.80
C PHE A 87 -11.45 0.92 -10.90
N ASP A 88 -11.48 2.24 -10.63
CA ASP A 88 -11.81 3.25 -11.66
C ASP A 88 -10.79 3.24 -12.83
N CYS A 89 -9.59 2.68 -12.64
CA CYS A 89 -8.58 2.42 -13.69
C CYS A 89 -8.67 1.01 -14.29
N ASN A 90 -9.74 0.25 -14.05
CA ASN A 90 -9.91 -1.16 -14.43
C ASN A 90 -8.86 -2.12 -13.84
N ILE A 91 -8.34 -1.81 -12.65
CA ILE A 91 -7.32 -2.61 -11.97
C ILE A 91 -7.88 -3.13 -10.65
N MET A 92 -7.82 -4.44 -10.47
CA MET A 92 -8.14 -5.08 -9.20
C MET A 92 -6.93 -5.04 -8.27
N LEU A 93 -6.93 -4.08 -7.35
CA LEU A 93 -5.87 -3.95 -6.36
C LEU A 93 -6.21 -4.79 -5.11
N ALA A 94 -5.48 -5.88 -4.91
CA ALA A 94 -5.69 -6.81 -3.81
C ALA A 94 -4.36 -7.23 -3.14
N GLY A 95 -4.42 -7.98 -2.05
CA GLY A 95 -3.24 -8.57 -1.42
C GLY A 95 -2.72 -9.80 -2.17
N PRO A 96 -1.55 -10.33 -1.78
CA PRO A 96 -1.06 -11.61 -2.28
C PRO A 96 -2.08 -12.71 -2.01
N ASP A 97 -2.38 -13.53 -3.01
CA ASP A 97 -3.31 -14.67 -2.93
C ASP A 97 -4.76 -14.32 -2.57
N ASP A 98 -5.13 -13.02 -2.55
CA ASP A 98 -6.53 -12.62 -2.44
C ASP A 98 -7.24 -13.08 -3.72
N ARG A 99 -8.26 -13.93 -3.55
CA ARG A 99 -9.06 -14.41 -4.69
C ARG A 99 -9.78 -13.24 -5.33
N ASN A 100 -9.69 -13.15 -6.66
CA ASN A 100 -10.58 -12.32 -7.43
C ASN A 100 -12.02 -12.83 -7.21
N PRO A 101 -12.97 -12.02 -6.72
CA PRO A 101 -14.36 -12.44 -6.56
C PRO A 101 -15.03 -12.84 -7.88
N LEU A 102 -14.43 -12.51 -9.03
CA LEU A 102 -14.89 -12.95 -10.35
C LEU A 102 -14.41 -14.35 -10.75
N GLY A 103 -13.53 -15.00 -9.97
CA GLY A 103 -13.01 -16.33 -10.27
C GLY A 103 -12.14 -16.37 -11.54
N SER A 104 -11.18 -17.29 -11.52
CA SER A 104 -10.55 -17.85 -12.71
C SER A 104 -10.44 -19.33 -12.48
#